data_AF-A0A072NP69-F1
#
_entry.id   AF-A0A072NP69-F1
#
_cell.length_a   1.000
_cell.length_b   1.000
_cell.length_c   1.000
_cell.angle_alpha   90.00
_cell.angle_beta   90.00
_cell.angle_gamma   90.00
#
_symmetry.space_group_name_H-M   'P 1'
#
loop_
_entity.id
_entity.type
_entity.pdbx_description
1 polymer ?
#
loop_
_entity_poly.entity_id
_entity_poly.type
_entity_poly.pdbx_seq_one_letter_code
_entity_poly.pdbx_strand_id
1 'polypeptide(L)'
;MSAPGELPPGGPQEVVPELTPMFPGAAPFLARFLPHSPPTHTGLSLPFCDLHALLRHFHDQGWYGYLHAQLGDQHAAVLLYEGRAVTAASVSAVGEGALGDLLALYEQGAVLSAHPLAPALAHALSGVGSRAWKVDVTGDFTGLHVCAVGATFYARGAAVATLPVSLPYEGAFPAPLRPQTLMLPRSLAGWAHRPYALTLRGRDALHPITDVHPAFRQRHGELGLGFLRALHGGLTPAEHALHGDLALHDLEPLLRAFVAEGLVRGE
;
A
#
# COMPACT_ATOMS: atom_id res chain seq x y z
N MET A 1 11.02 22.86 62.78
CA MET A 1 10.25 21.64 62.49
C MET A 1 9.41 21.93 61.25
N SER A 2 9.90 21.53 60.08
CA SER A 2 9.23 21.78 58.79
C SER A 2 8.32 20.60 58.48
N ALA A 3 7.04 20.87 58.22
CA ALA A 3 6.10 19.88 57.72
C ALA A 3 6.40 19.57 56.24
N PRO A 4 6.14 18.33 55.78
CA PRO A 4 6.57 17.87 54.46
C PRO A 4 5.66 18.43 53.36
N GLY A 5 6.29 18.80 52.25
CA GLY A 5 5.63 19.30 51.04
C GLY A 5 4.72 18.25 50.43
N GLU A 6 3.50 18.67 50.16
CA GLU A 6 2.55 18.01 49.26
C GLU A 6 3.20 17.85 47.88
N LEU A 7 3.39 16.61 47.45
CA LEU A 7 3.67 16.28 46.05
C LEU A 7 2.41 16.62 45.23
N PRO A 8 2.53 17.33 44.09
CA PRO A 8 1.37 17.60 43.25
C PRO A 8 0.78 16.27 42.72
N PRO A 9 -0.56 16.16 42.62
CA PRO A 9 -1.19 14.93 42.14
C PRO A 9 -0.76 14.67 40.70
N GLY A 10 -0.25 13.46 40.46
CA GLY A 10 0.07 12.98 39.12
C GLY A 10 -1.14 13.15 38.20
N GLY A 11 -0.92 13.78 37.06
CA GLY A 11 -1.92 13.85 36.00
C GLY A 11 -2.42 12.45 35.61
N PRO A 12 -3.58 12.35 34.94
CA PRO A 12 -4.12 11.06 34.53
C PRO A 12 -3.04 10.29 33.76
N GLN A 13 -2.62 9.13 34.28
CA GLN A 13 -1.80 8.19 33.53
C GLN A 13 -2.63 7.82 32.29
N GLU A 14 -2.19 8.30 31.13
CA GLU A 14 -2.82 7.98 29.86
C GLU A 14 -2.67 6.46 29.66
N VAL A 15 -3.78 5.73 29.84
CA VAL A 15 -3.80 4.28 29.72
C VAL A 15 -3.66 3.95 28.23
N VAL A 16 -2.47 3.50 27.86
CA VAL A 16 -2.21 3.02 26.49
C VAL A 16 -3.04 1.76 26.26
N PRO A 17 -3.92 1.71 25.24
CA PRO A 17 -4.79 0.57 25.02
C PRO A 17 -4.00 -0.66 24.58
N GLU A 18 -4.32 -1.80 25.17
CA GLU A 18 -3.79 -3.10 24.75
C GLU A 18 -4.72 -3.73 23.69
N LEU A 19 -4.16 -4.02 22.52
CA LEU A 19 -4.84 -4.63 21.39
C LEU A 19 -4.70 -6.16 21.44
N THR A 20 -5.60 -6.86 20.76
CA THR A 20 -5.51 -8.32 20.56
C THR A 20 -4.94 -8.63 19.18
N PRO A 21 -4.02 -9.59 18.99
CA PRO A 21 -3.53 -9.96 17.66
C PRO A 21 -4.60 -10.66 16.83
N MET A 22 -4.71 -10.31 15.55
CA MET A 22 -5.63 -10.96 14.61
C MET A 22 -5.15 -12.35 14.21
N PHE A 23 -3.85 -12.49 13.95
CA PHE A 23 -3.24 -13.74 13.47
C PHE A 23 -2.06 -14.13 14.38
N PRO A 24 -2.34 -14.68 15.57
CA PRO A 24 -1.29 -15.06 16.51
C PRO A 24 -0.35 -16.11 15.89
N GLY A 25 0.95 -15.83 15.89
CA GLY A 25 1.96 -16.76 15.37
C GLY A 25 2.00 -16.88 13.84
N ALA A 26 1.34 -15.99 13.08
CA ALA A 26 1.34 -16.03 11.63
C ALA A 26 2.75 -16.08 11.04
N ALA A 27 2.95 -16.91 10.01
CA ALA A 27 4.24 -17.00 9.33
C ALA A 27 4.66 -15.66 8.69
N PRO A 28 3.78 -14.94 7.94
CA PRO A 28 4.11 -13.62 7.40
C PRO A 28 4.40 -12.61 8.51
N PHE A 29 5.52 -11.89 8.39
CA PHE A 29 6.02 -11.02 9.46
C PHE A 29 5.06 -9.88 9.82
N LEU A 30 4.51 -9.18 8.82
CA LEU A 30 3.50 -8.13 9.01
C LEU A 30 2.26 -8.66 9.75
N ALA A 31 1.79 -9.86 9.39
CA ALA A 31 0.54 -10.42 9.92
C ALA A 31 0.57 -10.63 11.44
N ARG A 32 1.76 -10.84 12.01
CA ARG A 32 1.95 -10.99 13.47
C ARG A 32 1.55 -9.73 14.23
N PHE A 33 1.69 -8.56 13.62
CA PHE A 33 1.45 -7.26 14.26
C PHE A 33 0.10 -6.65 13.88
N LEU A 34 -0.72 -7.35 13.09
CA LEU A 34 -2.04 -6.87 12.75
C LEU A 34 -2.97 -7.05 13.95
N PRO A 35 -3.57 -5.97 14.47
CA PRO A 35 -4.54 -6.07 15.54
C PRO A 35 -5.85 -6.63 15.01
N HIS A 36 -6.61 -7.26 15.92
CA HIS A 36 -7.95 -7.72 15.68
C HIS A 36 -8.80 -6.53 15.26
N SER A 37 -9.42 -6.68 14.09
CA SER A 37 -10.32 -5.69 13.54
C SER A 37 -11.42 -6.43 12.79
N PRO A 38 -12.70 -6.23 13.14
CA PRO A 38 -13.79 -6.88 12.43
C PRO A 38 -13.78 -6.43 10.96
N PRO A 39 -13.84 -7.36 10.00
CA PRO A 39 -13.78 -7.00 8.60
C PRO A 39 -14.99 -6.12 8.21
N THR A 40 -14.72 -5.05 7.47
CA THR A 40 -15.78 -4.25 6.82
C THR A 40 -16.32 -4.96 5.58
N HIS A 41 -15.46 -5.73 4.92
CA HIS A 41 -15.80 -6.50 3.74
C HIS A 41 -15.25 -7.92 3.88
N THR A 42 -16.09 -8.92 3.65
CA THR A 42 -15.77 -10.36 3.71
C THR A 42 -16.30 -11.07 2.48
N GLY A 43 -15.75 -12.25 2.16
CA GLY A 43 -16.28 -13.06 1.05
C GLY A 43 -15.94 -12.48 -0.33
N LEU A 44 -14.98 -11.55 -0.38
CA LEU A 44 -14.53 -10.94 -1.63
C LEU A 44 -13.80 -12.02 -2.42
N SER A 45 -14.43 -12.50 -3.48
CA SER A 45 -13.89 -13.53 -4.37
C SER A 45 -14.17 -13.13 -5.82
N LEU A 46 -13.36 -13.64 -6.75
CA LEU A 46 -13.41 -13.29 -8.17
C LEU A 46 -14.82 -13.24 -8.78
N PRO A 47 -15.74 -14.19 -8.52
CA PRO A 47 -17.07 -14.16 -9.14
C PRO A 47 -17.97 -13.00 -8.67
N PHE A 48 -17.67 -12.41 -7.51
CA PHE A 48 -18.55 -11.44 -6.84
C PHE A 48 -17.92 -10.06 -6.68
N CYS A 49 -16.60 -9.96 -6.80
CA CYS A 49 -15.88 -8.71 -6.59
C CYS A 49 -14.87 -8.46 -7.71
N ASP A 50 -15.06 -7.36 -8.43
CA ASP A 50 -13.98 -6.78 -9.21
C ASP A 50 -12.98 -6.13 -8.24
N LEU A 51 -11.82 -6.78 -8.06
CA LEU A 51 -10.79 -6.29 -7.15
C LEU A 51 -10.27 -4.91 -7.55
N HIS A 52 -10.22 -4.61 -8.85
CA HIS A 52 -9.79 -3.30 -9.33
C HIS A 52 -10.77 -2.21 -8.88
N ALA A 53 -12.07 -2.44 -9.06
CA ALA A 53 -13.11 -1.52 -8.62
C ALA A 53 -13.09 -1.32 -7.09
N LEU A 54 -12.84 -2.39 -6.33
CA LEU A 54 -12.72 -2.32 -4.87
C LEU A 54 -11.49 -1.51 -4.43
N LEU A 55 -10.32 -1.75 -5.02
CA LEU A 55 -9.11 -1.01 -4.69
C LEU A 55 -9.26 0.48 -5.03
N ARG A 56 -9.91 0.80 -6.15
CA ARG A 56 -10.27 2.17 -6.50
C ARG A 56 -11.20 2.80 -5.45
N HIS A 57 -12.23 2.07 -5.01
CA HIS A 57 -13.12 2.54 -3.96
C HIS A 57 -12.37 2.89 -2.66
N PHE A 58 -11.41 2.06 -2.25
CA PHE A 58 -10.56 2.35 -1.09
C PHE A 58 -9.62 3.53 -1.32
N HIS A 59 -9.11 3.68 -2.54
CA HIS A 59 -8.29 4.84 -2.93
C HIS A 59 -9.07 6.15 -2.82
N ASP A 60 -10.27 6.21 -3.42
CA ASP A 60 -11.12 7.40 -3.44
C ASP A 60 -11.55 7.83 -2.02
N GLN A 61 -11.62 6.90 -1.08
CA GLN A 61 -11.94 7.16 0.33
C GLN A 61 -10.72 7.49 1.20
N GLY A 62 -9.50 7.38 0.68
CA GLY A 62 -8.29 7.46 1.51
C GLY A 62 -8.28 6.41 2.62
N TRP A 63 -8.73 5.20 2.33
CA TRP A 63 -9.01 4.18 3.35
C TRP A 63 -7.74 3.67 4.08
N TYR A 64 -7.88 3.36 5.36
CA TYR A 64 -6.80 2.81 6.19
C TYR A 64 -7.17 1.42 6.72
N GLY A 65 -6.27 0.45 6.55
CA GLY A 65 -6.50 -0.89 7.01
C GLY A 65 -5.59 -1.91 6.35
N TYR A 66 -5.99 -3.17 6.35
CA TYR A 66 -5.29 -4.22 5.62
C TYR A 66 -6.24 -5.14 4.87
N LEU A 67 -5.75 -5.64 3.75
CA LEU A 67 -6.32 -6.76 3.03
C LEU A 67 -5.61 -8.04 3.48
N HIS A 68 -6.38 -9.11 3.65
CA HIS A 68 -5.85 -10.43 3.94
C HIS A 68 -6.47 -11.44 2.99
N ALA A 69 -5.63 -12.31 2.41
CA ALA A 69 -6.06 -13.44 1.59
C ALA A 69 -5.53 -14.73 2.18
N GLN A 70 -6.36 -15.77 2.15
CA GLN A 70 -5.97 -17.11 2.57
C GLN A 70 -6.53 -18.17 1.62
N LEU A 71 -5.68 -19.12 1.25
CA LEU A 71 -6.04 -20.33 0.50
C LEU A 71 -5.26 -21.52 1.06
N GLY A 72 -5.95 -22.39 1.81
CA GLY A 72 -5.28 -23.45 2.58
C GLY A 72 -4.29 -22.85 3.58
N ASP A 73 -3.03 -23.24 3.46
CA ASP A 73 -1.91 -22.79 4.30
C ASP A 73 -1.16 -21.57 3.73
N GLN A 74 -1.57 -21.05 2.57
CA GLN A 74 -0.98 -19.85 1.99
C GLN A 74 -1.68 -18.61 2.53
N HIS A 75 -0.88 -17.63 2.95
CA HIS A 75 -1.34 -16.38 3.53
C HIS A 75 -0.59 -15.19 2.92
N ALA A 76 -1.33 -14.13 2.65
CA ALA A 76 -0.75 -12.84 2.33
C ALA A 76 -1.57 -11.72 2.98
N ALA A 77 -0.87 -10.72 3.50
CA ALA A 77 -1.46 -9.51 4.06
C ALA A 77 -0.84 -8.28 3.39
N VAL A 78 -1.68 -7.33 3.01
CA VAL A 78 -1.29 -6.04 2.40
C VAL A 78 -1.90 -4.91 3.22
N LEU A 79 -1.05 -4.04 3.74
CA LEU A 79 -1.44 -2.81 4.43
C LEU A 79 -1.79 -1.72 3.41
N LEU A 80 -2.97 -1.12 3.58
CA LEU A 80 -3.42 0.06 2.86
C LEU A 80 -3.32 1.30 3.75
N TYR A 81 -2.64 2.32 3.24
CA TYR A 81 -2.52 3.64 3.87
C TYR A 81 -2.98 4.69 2.87
N GLU A 82 -3.99 5.49 3.23
CA GLU A 82 -4.63 6.44 2.31
C GLU A 82 -5.08 5.77 1.00
N GLY A 83 -5.60 4.55 1.12
CA GLY A 83 -6.08 3.73 0.02
C GLY A 83 -4.99 3.21 -0.93
N ARG A 84 -3.72 3.38 -0.59
CA ARG A 84 -2.57 2.87 -1.36
C ARG A 84 -1.92 1.70 -0.64
N ALA A 85 -1.51 0.67 -1.37
CA ALA A 85 -0.76 -0.44 -0.79
C ALA A 85 0.66 0.02 -0.44
N VAL A 86 1.09 -0.13 0.82
CA VAL A 86 2.38 0.43 1.29
C VAL A 86 3.29 -0.58 1.95
N THR A 87 2.74 -1.69 2.44
CA THR A 87 3.50 -2.77 3.06
C THR A 87 2.77 -4.07 2.82
N ALA A 88 3.50 -5.13 2.52
CA ALA A 88 2.91 -6.43 2.32
C ALA A 88 3.85 -7.52 2.82
N ALA A 89 3.27 -8.60 3.32
CA ALA A 89 4.01 -9.81 3.67
C ALA A 89 3.20 -11.05 3.31
N SER A 90 3.90 -12.03 2.76
CA SER A 90 3.41 -13.38 2.56
C SER A 90 4.33 -14.36 3.29
N VAL A 91 4.08 -15.66 3.11
CA VAL A 91 4.98 -16.70 3.64
C VAL A 91 6.35 -16.65 2.96
N SER A 92 6.39 -16.29 1.67
CA SER A 92 7.56 -16.36 0.79
C SER A 92 8.25 -15.02 0.53
N ALA A 93 7.55 -13.91 0.72
CA ALA A 93 8.00 -12.60 0.27
C ALA A 93 7.55 -11.46 1.19
N VAL A 94 8.12 -10.29 0.93
CA VAL A 94 7.73 -9.00 1.53
C VAL A 94 7.66 -7.93 0.44
N GLY A 95 6.95 -6.84 0.69
CA GLY A 95 6.80 -5.73 -0.25
C GLY A 95 6.08 -6.17 -1.54
N GLU A 96 6.57 -5.73 -2.70
CA GLU A 96 5.92 -5.97 -3.99
C GLU A 96 5.73 -7.45 -4.30
N GLY A 97 6.66 -8.32 -3.91
CA GLY A 97 6.52 -9.77 -4.08
C GLY A 97 5.31 -10.32 -3.33
N ALA A 98 5.13 -9.90 -2.08
CA ALA A 98 3.98 -10.31 -1.27
C ALA A 98 2.65 -9.72 -1.76
N LEU A 99 2.67 -8.51 -2.33
CA LEU A 99 1.51 -7.95 -3.01
C LEU A 99 1.12 -8.82 -4.21
N GLY A 100 2.10 -9.29 -4.99
CA GLY A 100 1.89 -10.25 -6.06
C GLY A 100 1.30 -11.58 -5.57
N ASP A 101 1.82 -12.10 -4.47
CA ASP A 101 1.31 -13.34 -3.86
C ASP A 101 -0.17 -13.19 -3.45
N LEU A 102 -0.56 -12.05 -2.85
CA LEU A 102 -1.96 -11.79 -2.49
C LEU A 102 -2.88 -11.82 -3.71
N LEU A 103 -2.45 -11.19 -4.80
CA LEU A 103 -3.23 -11.12 -6.04
C LEU A 103 -3.31 -12.49 -6.72
N ALA A 104 -2.21 -13.23 -6.76
CA ALA A 104 -2.18 -14.59 -7.28
C ALA A 104 -3.09 -15.53 -6.47
N LEU A 105 -3.14 -15.37 -5.15
CA LEU A 105 -4.07 -16.12 -4.28
C LEU A 105 -5.52 -15.79 -4.63
N TYR A 106 -5.84 -14.50 -4.78
CA TYR A 106 -7.17 -14.08 -5.19
C TYR A 106 -7.60 -14.67 -6.54
N GLU A 107 -6.69 -14.67 -7.52
CA GLU A 107 -6.91 -15.26 -8.84
C GLU A 107 -7.15 -16.78 -8.78
N GLN A 108 -6.53 -17.46 -7.82
CA GLN A 108 -6.74 -18.88 -7.55
C GLN A 108 -8.03 -19.18 -6.75
N GLY A 109 -8.82 -18.15 -6.44
CA GLY A 109 -10.09 -18.29 -5.73
C GLY A 109 -10.00 -18.11 -4.22
N ALA A 110 -8.88 -17.57 -3.69
CA ALA A 110 -8.81 -17.17 -2.28
C ALA A 110 -9.86 -16.10 -1.96
N VAL A 111 -10.41 -16.17 -0.76
CA VAL A 111 -11.31 -15.13 -0.25
C VAL A 111 -10.46 -14.01 0.35
N LEU A 112 -10.69 -12.78 -0.12
CA LEU A 112 -10.16 -11.57 0.46
C LEU A 112 -11.08 -11.04 1.58
N SER A 113 -10.46 -10.51 2.62
CA SER A 113 -11.13 -9.74 3.67
C SER A 113 -10.43 -8.39 3.86
N ALA A 114 -11.22 -7.34 4.07
CA ALA A 114 -10.73 -5.98 4.31
C ALA A 114 -11.03 -5.55 5.73
N HIS A 115 -9.98 -5.28 6.50
CA HIS A 115 -10.04 -4.97 7.92
C HIS A 115 -9.61 -3.52 8.16
N PRO A 116 -10.51 -2.65 8.66
CA PRO A 116 -10.18 -1.24 8.88
C PRO A 116 -9.19 -1.09 10.03
N LEU A 117 -8.36 -0.05 9.97
CA LEU A 117 -7.47 0.33 11.08
C LEU A 117 -7.58 1.83 11.36
N ALA A 118 -7.27 2.20 12.60
CA ALA A 118 -7.04 3.60 12.93
C ALA A 118 -5.83 4.13 12.12
N PRO A 119 -5.87 5.37 11.60
CA PRO A 119 -4.77 5.93 10.79
C PRO A 119 -3.40 5.87 11.46
N ALA A 120 -3.34 6.11 12.78
CA ALA A 120 -2.10 6.03 13.55
C ALA A 120 -1.49 4.63 13.57
N LEU A 121 -2.32 3.58 13.66
CA LEU A 121 -1.87 2.19 13.62
C LEU A 121 -1.42 1.80 12.20
N ALA A 122 -2.17 2.20 11.19
CA ALA A 122 -1.79 1.98 9.79
C ALA A 122 -0.46 2.68 9.45
N HIS A 123 -0.24 3.91 9.96
CA HIS A 123 1.03 4.60 9.78
C HIS A 123 2.17 3.84 10.45
N ALA A 124 2.02 3.49 11.74
CA ALA A 124 3.03 2.78 12.50
C ALA A 124 3.41 1.42 11.86
N LEU A 125 2.43 0.71 11.28
CA LEU A 125 2.65 -0.56 10.58
C LEU A 125 3.34 -0.43 9.22
N SER A 126 3.33 0.75 8.59
CA SER A 126 3.94 0.95 7.26
C SER A 126 5.47 0.76 7.24
N GLY A 127 6.13 0.73 8.41
CA GLY A 127 7.55 0.43 8.54
C GLY A 127 7.89 -1.08 8.61
N VAL A 128 6.89 -1.96 8.71
CA VAL A 128 7.07 -3.40 9.00
C VAL A 128 7.37 -4.17 7.70
N GLY A 129 8.53 -3.89 7.09
CA GLY A 129 8.82 -4.31 5.72
C GLY A 129 9.94 -5.34 5.53
N SER A 130 11.10 -5.21 6.17
CA SER A 130 12.18 -6.20 5.92
C SER A 130 13.39 -6.21 6.84
N ARG A 131 13.63 -5.20 7.70
CA ARG A 131 14.66 -5.29 8.75
C ARG A 131 14.27 -4.48 9.97
N ALA A 132 14.49 -5.07 11.14
CA ALA A 132 14.43 -4.34 12.39
C ALA A 132 15.68 -3.48 12.54
N TRP A 133 15.49 -2.26 13.02
CA TRP A 133 16.58 -1.33 13.30
C TRP A 133 16.89 -1.39 14.79
N LYS A 134 18.18 -1.30 15.12
CA LYS A 134 18.61 -0.94 16.48
C LYS A 134 18.51 0.57 16.60
N VAL A 135 17.31 1.08 16.83
CA VAL A 135 17.03 2.51 17.00
C VAL A 135 16.49 2.70 18.41
N ASP A 136 17.06 3.66 19.11
CA ASP A 136 16.49 4.16 20.36
C ASP A 136 15.19 4.89 20.03
N VAL A 137 14.10 4.53 20.72
CA VAL A 137 12.82 5.21 20.57
C VAL A 137 12.98 6.66 21.06
N THR A 138 13.08 7.61 20.13
CA THR A 138 13.22 9.04 20.40
C THR A 138 11.86 9.72 20.59
N GLY A 139 11.87 10.97 21.06
CA GLY A 139 10.65 11.75 21.32
C GLY A 139 9.79 12.09 20.09
N ASP A 140 10.23 11.77 18.87
CA ASP A 140 9.53 11.96 17.61
C ASP A 140 9.26 10.64 16.86
N PHE A 141 9.59 9.49 17.46
CA PHE A 141 9.50 8.18 16.83
C PHE A 141 8.05 7.86 16.39
N THR A 142 7.91 7.42 15.14
CA THR A 142 6.65 6.88 14.61
C THR A 142 6.95 5.53 13.99
N GLY A 143 6.21 4.50 14.38
CA GLY A 143 6.53 3.14 13.98
C GLY A 143 6.18 2.12 15.05
N LEU A 144 6.73 0.93 14.88
CA LEU A 144 6.54 -0.19 15.80
C LEU A 144 7.85 -0.46 16.55
N HIS A 145 7.80 -0.53 17.87
CA HIS A 145 8.91 -1.05 18.68
C HIS A 145 8.50 -2.40 19.27
N VAL A 146 9.37 -3.39 19.15
CA VAL A 146 9.08 -4.76 19.59
C VAL A 146 10.20 -5.24 20.49
N CYS A 147 9.83 -5.80 21.64
CA CYS A 147 10.75 -6.38 22.59
C CYS A 147 10.21 -7.74 23.10
N ALA A 148 10.90 -8.32 24.08
CA ALA A 148 10.49 -9.60 24.68
C ALA A 148 9.13 -9.53 25.40
N VAL A 149 8.70 -8.33 25.82
CA VAL A 149 7.45 -8.11 26.57
C VAL A 149 6.26 -7.91 25.63
N GLY A 150 6.47 -7.44 24.41
CA GLY A 150 5.42 -7.18 23.44
C GLY A 150 5.82 -6.16 22.38
N ALA A 151 4.83 -5.72 21.60
CA ALA A 151 4.98 -4.69 20.58
C ALA A 151 4.24 -3.43 21.01
N THR A 152 4.85 -2.26 20.84
CA THR A 152 4.28 -0.95 21.14
C THR A 152 4.26 -0.12 19.87
N PHE A 153 3.10 0.44 19.56
CA PHE A 153 2.88 1.34 18.43
C PHE A 153 3.12 2.76 18.91
N TYR A 154 3.93 3.49 18.16
CA TYR A 154 4.23 4.89 18.43
C TYR A 154 3.77 5.79 17.28
N ALA A 155 3.23 6.95 17.64
CA ALA A 155 2.95 8.04 16.71
C ALA A 155 3.50 9.34 17.28
N ARG A 156 4.51 9.92 16.63
CA ARG A 156 5.19 11.16 17.04
C ARG A 156 5.65 11.13 18.50
N GLY A 157 6.28 10.02 18.91
CA GLY A 157 6.82 9.80 20.25
C GLY A 157 5.82 9.33 21.31
N ALA A 158 4.51 9.38 21.03
CA ALA A 158 3.49 8.90 21.95
C ALA A 158 3.14 7.43 21.67
N ALA A 159 3.09 6.60 22.72
CA ALA A 159 2.60 5.24 22.62
C ALA A 159 1.08 5.26 22.40
N VAL A 160 0.62 4.79 21.25
CA VAL A 160 -0.81 4.80 20.87
C VAL A 160 -1.52 3.49 21.17
N ALA A 161 -0.77 2.39 21.23
CA ALA A 161 -1.29 1.06 21.57
C ALA A 161 -0.16 0.09 21.90
N THR A 162 -0.49 -0.99 22.60
CA THR A 162 0.36 -2.17 22.76
C THR A 162 -0.29 -3.40 22.15
N LEU A 163 0.50 -4.42 21.86
CA LEU A 163 0.04 -5.71 21.33
C LEU A 163 0.92 -6.82 21.94
N PRO A 164 0.33 -7.91 22.47
CA PRO A 164 1.06 -8.97 23.17
C PRO A 164 1.75 -9.92 22.17
N VAL A 165 2.63 -9.37 21.33
CA VAL A 165 3.40 -10.07 20.32
C VAL A 165 4.86 -9.75 20.53
N SER A 166 5.65 -10.77 20.86
CA SER A 166 7.08 -10.62 21.14
C SER A 166 7.94 -11.17 19.99
N LEU A 167 9.17 -10.68 19.93
CA LEU A 167 10.24 -11.21 19.09
C LEU A 167 11.39 -11.71 19.97
N PRO A 168 12.19 -12.67 19.48
CA PRO A 168 13.37 -13.16 20.22
C PRO A 168 14.48 -12.11 20.34
N TYR A 169 14.34 -10.97 19.66
CA TYR A 169 15.25 -9.83 19.70
C TYR A 169 14.45 -8.53 19.80
N GLU A 170 15.08 -7.49 20.34
CA GLU A 170 14.54 -6.15 20.31
C GLU A 170 14.73 -5.50 18.94
N GLY A 171 13.69 -4.82 18.45
CA GLY A 171 13.72 -4.22 17.13
C GLY A 171 12.71 -3.09 16.97
N ALA A 172 13.13 -2.01 16.32
CA ALA A 172 12.27 -0.91 15.91
C ALA A 172 12.03 -0.93 14.40
N PHE A 173 10.81 -0.62 13.98
CA PHE A 173 10.38 -0.52 12.59
C PHE A 173 9.84 0.90 12.39
N PRO A 174 10.72 1.87 12.08
CA PRO A 174 10.30 3.24 11.85
C PRO A 174 9.40 3.33 10.62
N ALA A 175 8.27 4.00 10.77
CA ALA A 175 7.41 4.33 9.65
C ALA A 175 7.95 5.57 8.92
N PRO A 176 8.06 5.54 7.59
CA PRO A 176 8.44 6.73 6.82
C PRO A 176 7.38 7.83 6.98
N LEU A 177 7.81 9.09 6.93
CA LEU A 177 6.89 10.24 6.99
C LEU A 177 5.81 10.16 5.91
N ARG A 178 6.16 9.63 4.73
CA ARG A 178 5.24 9.29 3.65
C ARG A 178 5.48 7.84 3.22
N PRO A 179 4.57 6.91 3.58
CA PRO A 179 4.63 5.53 3.11
C PRO A 179 4.69 5.45 1.60
N GLN A 180 5.70 4.75 1.07
CA GLN A 180 5.85 4.56 -0.37
C GLN A 180 4.85 3.53 -0.87
N THR A 181 4.18 3.83 -1.97
CA THR A 181 3.23 2.91 -2.58
C THR A 181 3.99 1.76 -3.24
N LEU A 182 3.63 0.53 -2.87
CA LEU A 182 4.13 -0.68 -3.51
C LEU A 182 3.63 -0.73 -4.95
N MET A 183 4.53 -1.00 -5.88
CA MET A 183 4.15 -1.22 -7.26
C MET A 183 3.67 -2.65 -7.44
N LEU A 184 2.72 -2.83 -8.35
CA LEU A 184 2.30 -4.18 -8.75
C LEU A 184 3.48 -4.91 -9.41
N PRO A 185 3.79 -6.15 -8.99
CA PRO A 185 4.86 -6.91 -9.60
C PRO A 185 4.60 -7.16 -11.09
N ARG A 186 5.71 -7.27 -11.84
CA ARG A 186 5.73 -7.39 -13.32
C ARG A 186 4.93 -8.58 -13.87
N SER A 187 4.66 -9.61 -13.07
CA SER A 187 3.84 -10.76 -13.46
C SER A 187 2.36 -10.43 -13.63
N LEU A 188 1.84 -9.44 -12.88
CA LEU A 188 0.43 -9.05 -12.87
C LEU A 188 0.19 -7.71 -13.58
N ALA A 189 1.16 -6.80 -13.52
CA ALA A 189 1.15 -5.53 -14.25
C ALA A 189 2.26 -5.50 -15.32
N GLY A 190 2.47 -6.60 -16.04
CA GLY A 190 3.52 -6.69 -17.06
C GLY A 190 3.41 -5.62 -18.14
N TRP A 191 2.21 -5.13 -18.40
CA TRP A 191 1.97 -3.99 -19.28
C TRP A 191 2.56 -2.69 -18.72
N ALA A 192 2.52 -2.46 -17.40
CA ALA A 192 2.94 -1.20 -16.80
C ALA A 192 4.46 -0.98 -16.86
N HIS A 193 5.22 -2.06 -16.94
CA HIS A 193 6.68 -2.06 -16.91
C HIS A 193 7.32 -2.31 -18.29
N ARG A 194 6.51 -2.40 -19.35
CA ARG A 194 7.00 -2.58 -20.73
C ARG A 194 7.20 -1.22 -21.41
N PRO A 195 8.24 -1.09 -22.26
CA PRO A 195 8.35 0.05 -23.15
C PRO A 195 7.26 -0.03 -24.23
N TYR A 196 6.72 1.13 -24.60
CA TYR A 196 5.78 1.27 -25.71
C TYR A 196 6.34 2.22 -26.74
N ALA A 197 6.40 1.77 -27.99
CA ALA A 197 6.80 2.61 -29.11
C ALA A 197 5.56 3.27 -29.74
N LEU A 198 5.62 4.58 -29.97
CA LEU A 198 4.61 5.27 -30.76
C LEU A 198 4.68 4.82 -32.22
N THR A 199 3.51 4.55 -32.79
CA THR A 199 3.35 4.39 -34.25
C THR A 199 3.40 5.76 -34.93
N LEU A 200 3.38 5.79 -36.26
CA LEU A 200 3.27 7.05 -37.01
C LEU A 200 2.04 7.86 -36.56
N ARG A 201 0.89 7.19 -36.39
CA ARG A 201 -0.35 7.81 -35.91
C ARG A 201 -0.21 8.39 -34.50
N GLY A 202 0.48 7.68 -33.61
CA GLY A 202 0.78 8.18 -32.27
C GLY A 202 1.66 9.43 -32.28
N ARG A 203 2.66 9.47 -33.17
CA ARG A 203 3.51 10.66 -33.35
C ARG A 203 2.70 11.83 -33.90
N ASP A 204 1.85 11.60 -34.90
CA ASP A 204 0.98 12.64 -35.45
C ASP A 204 0.06 13.25 -34.39
N ALA A 205 -0.49 12.43 -33.49
CA ALA A 205 -1.32 12.88 -32.37
C ALA A 205 -0.59 13.84 -31.39
N LEU A 206 0.75 13.81 -31.35
CA LEU A 206 1.55 14.74 -30.54
C LEU A 206 1.80 16.09 -31.23
N HIS A 207 1.57 16.21 -32.53
CA HIS A 207 1.90 17.40 -33.30
C HIS A 207 0.67 18.29 -33.52
N PRO A 208 0.63 19.52 -32.95
CA PRO A 208 -0.54 20.41 -33.03
C PRO A 208 -0.95 20.84 -34.44
N ILE A 209 -0.06 20.65 -35.42
CA ILE A 209 -0.27 21.02 -36.83
C ILE A 209 -1.09 19.93 -37.57
N THR A 210 -1.16 18.71 -37.03
CA THR A 210 -1.91 17.62 -37.69
C THR A 210 -3.39 17.66 -37.28
N ASP A 211 -4.26 17.19 -38.17
CA ASP A 211 -5.70 17.03 -37.87
C ASP A 211 -5.96 15.95 -36.80
N VAL A 212 -4.97 15.07 -36.57
CA VAL A 212 -5.04 13.99 -35.58
C VAL A 212 -4.94 14.54 -34.16
N HIS A 213 -4.13 15.57 -33.94
CA HIS A 213 -3.91 16.18 -32.62
C HIS A 213 -5.19 16.74 -31.95
N PRO A 214 -5.99 17.62 -32.60
CA PRO A 214 -7.20 18.15 -31.97
C PRO A 214 -8.23 17.05 -31.68
N ALA A 215 -8.36 16.06 -32.57
CA ALA A 215 -9.25 14.90 -32.35
C ALA A 215 -8.78 14.03 -31.17
N PHE A 216 -7.47 13.80 -31.05
CA PHE A 216 -6.88 13.07 -29.93
C PHE A 216 -7.10 13.82 -28.61
N ARG A 217 -6.83 15.13 -28.58
CA ARG A 217 -7.03 15.96 -27.39
C ARG A 217 -8.49 15.99 -26.93
N GLN A 218 -9.44 16.05 -27.85
CA GLN A 218 -10.87 15.98 -27.51
C GLN A 218 -11.27 14.64 -26.90
N ARG A 219 -10.65 13.53 -27.33
CA ARG A 219 -11.00 12.17 -26.89
C ARG A 219 -10.33 11.78 -25.56
N HIS A 220 -9.05 12.12 -25.41
CA HIS A 220 -8.21 11.61 -24.30
C HIS A 220 -7.76 12.71 -23.33
N GLY A 221 -8.04 13.98 -23.62
CA GLY A 221 -7.74 15.12 -22.76
C GLY A 221 -6.25 15.41 -22.57
N GLU A 222 -5.95 16.27 -21.60
CA GLU A 222 -4.56 16.64 -21.24
C GLU A 222 -3.80 15.48 -20.61
N LEU A 223 -4.47 14.65 -19.80
CA LEU A 223 -3.87 13.48 -19.18
C LEU A 223 -3.41 12.50 -20.28
N GLY A 224 -4.26 12.21 -21.26
CA GLY A 224 -3.89 11.36 -22.40
C GLY A 224 -2.74 11.92 -23.24
N LEU A 225 -2.70 13.23 -23.48
CA LEU A 225 -1.58 13.89 -24.15
C LEU A 225 -0.28 13.80 -23.35
N GLY A 226 -0.35 14.06 -22.04
CA GLY A 226 0.79 13.95 -21.13
C GLY A 226 1.34 12.53 -21.12
N PHE A 227 0.46 11.54 -21.04
CA PHE A 227 0.84 10.14 -21.04
C PHE A 227 1.45 9.71 -22.38
N LEU A 228 0.86 10.09 -23.52
CA LEU A 228 1.40 9.79 -24.84
C LEU A 228 2.79 10.42 -25.05
N ARG A 229 3.03 11.63 -24.51
CA ARG A 229 4.37 12.26 -24.50
C ARG A 229 5.35 11.50 -23.61
N ALA A 230 4.92 11.01 -22.45
CA ALA A 230 5.77 10.23 -21.55
C ALA A 230 6.24 8.92 -22.21
N LEU A 231 5.31 8.22 -22.88
CA LEU A 231 5.66 7.03 -23.68
C LEU A 231 6.62 7.38 -24.82
N HIS A 232 6.40 8.51 -25.50
CA HIS A 232 7.33 8.98 -26.53
C HIS A 232 8.73 9.30 -26.00
N GLY A 233 8.82 9.81 -24.77
CA GLY A 233 10.06 10.06 -24.03
C GLY A 233 10.75 8.81 -23.50
N GLY A 234 10.19 7.61 -23.74
CA GLY A 234 10.78 6.34 -23.33
C GLY A 234 10.43 5.91 -21.90
N LEU A 235 9.54 6.62 -21.21
CA LEU A 235 9.06 6.21 -19.90
C LEU A 235 8.06 5.07 -20.02
N THR A 236 8.16 4.08 -19.14
CA THR A 236 7.12 3.08 -18.93
C THR A 236 5.90 3.70 -18.23
N PRO A 237 4.70 3.10 -18.35
CA PRO A 237 3.52 3.55 -17.59
C PRO A 237 3.77 3.65 -16.08
N ALA A 238 4.52 2.71 -15.50
CA ALA A 238 4.84 2.72 -14.08
C ALA A 238 5.76 3.89 -13.69
N GLU A 239 6.78 4.18 -14.49
CA GLU A 239 7.67 5.32 -14.26
C GLU A 239 6.91 6.64 -14.41
N HIS A 240 6.05 6.76 -15.42
CA HIS A 240 5.22 7.96 -15.58
C HIS A 240 4.29 8.17 -14.39
N ALA A 241 3.67 7.11 -13.89
CA ALA A 241 2.79 7.14 -12.71
C ALA A 241 3.53 7.68 -11.48
N LEU A 242 4.74 7.17 -11.24
CA LEU A 242 5.59 7.57 -10.11
C LEU A 242 6.02 9.04 -10.19
N HIS A 243 6.38 9.54 -11.37
CA HIS A 243 6.82 10.93 -11.55
C HIS A 243 5.66 11.94 -11.45
N GLY A 244 4.45 11.53 -11.81
CA GLY A 244 3.27 12.40 -11.85
C GLY A 244 2.36 12.33 -10.62
N ASP A 245 2.69 11.50 -9.61
CA ASP A 245 1.76 11.09 -8.54
C ASP A 245 0.40 10.63 -9.09
N LEU A 246 0.44 9.93 -10.24
CA LEU A 246 -0.74 9.37 -10.90
C LEU A 246 -0.89 7.91 -10.47
N ALA A 247 -2.13 7.44 -10.40
CA ALA A 247 -2.38 6.05 -10.11
C ALA A 247 -2.28 5.21 -11.39
N LEU A 248 -1.62 4.05 -11.32
CA LEU A 248 -1.49 3.12 -12.44
C LEU A 248 -2.83 2.71 -13.05
N HIS A 249 -3.89 2.65 -12.24
CA HIS A 249 -5.22 2.28 -12.69
C HIS A 249 -5.84 3.30 -13.65
N ASP A 250 -5.49 4.58 -13.55
CA ASP A 250 -5.97 5.60 -14.49
C ASP A 250 -5.30 5.48 -15.85
N LEU A 251 -4.06 4.96 -15.88
CA LEU A 251 -3.27 4.79 -17.09
C LEU A 251 -3.65 3.53 -17.88
N GLU A 252 -4.17 2.49 -17.21
CA GLU A 252 -4.49 1.22 -17.87
C GLU A 252 -5.56 1.35 -18.98
N PRO A 253 -6.72 2.01 -18.75
CA PRO A 253 -7.72 2.19 -19.80
C PRO A 253 -7.20 3.02 -20.98
N LEU A 254 -6.39 4.05 -20.68
CA LEU A 254 -5.79 4.90 -21.71
C LEU A 254 -4.81 4.12 -22.57
N LEU A 255 -3.94 3.32 -21.95
CA LEU A 255 -3.00 2.49 -22.69
C LEU A 255 -3.73 1.47 -23.56
N ARG A 256 -4.78 0.83 -23.05
CA ARG A 256 -5.62 -0.09 -23.84
C ARG A 256 -6.26 0.62 -25.03
N ALA A 257 -6.78 1.84 -24.82
CA ALA A 257 -7.32 2.65 -25.91
C ALA A 257 -6.23 3.01 -26.94
N PHE A 258 -5.04 3.40 -26.50
CA PHE A 258 -3.94 3.74 -27.42
C PHE A 258 -3.48 2.55 -28.25
N VAL A 259 -3.43 1.35 -27.66
CA VAL A 259 -3.11 0.12 -28.38
C VAL A 259 -4.23 -0.22 -29.37
N ALA A 260 -5.49 -0.16 -28.95
CA ALA A 260 -6.64 -0.44 -29.81
C ALA A 260 -6.77 0.55 -30.99
N GLU A 261 -6.45 1.82 -30.76
CA GLU A 261 -6.42 2.86 -31.79
C GLU A 261 -5.14 2.82 -32.65
N GLY A 262 -4.21 1.91 -32.37
CA GLY A 262 -2.95 1.77 -33.09
C GLY A 262 -2.03 2.98 -32.93
N LEU A 263 -2.13 3.73 -31.84
CA LEU A 263 -1.27 4.87 -31.51
C LEU A 263 0.07 4.41 -30.92
N VAL A 264 0.06 3.31 -30.20
CA VAL A 264 1.25 2.70 -29.59
C VAL A 264 1.27 1.20 -29.84
N ARG A 265 2.46 0.61 -29.81
CA ARG A 265 2.67 -0.84 -29.84
C ARG A 265 3.56 -1.25 -28.67
N GLY A 266 3.20 -2.34 -28.00
CA GLY A 266 4.09 -2.97 -27.03
C GLY A 266 5.24 -3.64 -27.77
N GLU A 267 6.45 -3.49 -27.25
CA GLU A 267 7.60 -4.31 -27.66
C GLU A 267 7.61 -5.67 -26.95
#